data_AF-S6UGY5-F1
#
_entry.id   AF-S6UGY5-F1
#
_cell.length_a   1.000
_cell.length_b   1.000
_cell.length_c   1.000
_cell.angle_alpha   90.00
_cell.angle_beta   90.00
_cell.angle_gamma   90.00
#
_symmetry.space_group_name_H-M   'P 1'
#
loop_
_entity.id
_entity.type
_entity.pdbx_description
1 polymer ?
#
loop_
_entity_poly.entity_id
_entity_poly.type
_entity_poly.pdbx_seq_one_letter_code
_entity_poly.pdbx_strand_id
1 'polypeptide(L)'
;DEVRLFTRNGNDWTDQLPELTKALKGLKLQDSWFDGEVVVLDEQGLPDFQGLQNAFDAGHSKNIFYYLFDMPFLSGEDLREVPLEQRRDALKQVLGSQRSRLLRYSDAFQAGHKDIVASAAAMGLEGV
;
A
#
# COMPACT_ATOMS: atom_id res chain seq x y z
N ASP A 1 -4.83 -12.79 -14.74
CA ASP A 1 -4.63 -12.95 -13.28
C ASP A 1 -3.20 -12.65 -12.85
N GLU A 2 -2.76 -11.43 -13.13
CA GLU A 2 -1.42 -10.91 -12.87
C GLU A 2 -1.55 -9.74 -11.87
N VAL A 3 -0.60 -9.64 -10.93
CA VAL A 3 -0.51 -8.51 -10.01
C VAL A 3 0.83 -7.86 -10.26
N ARG A 4 0.84 -6.54 -10.41
CA ARG A 4 2.05 -5.75 -10.54
C ARG A 4 2.04 -4.62 -9.54
N LEU A 5 3.22 -4.33 -9.00
CA LEU A 5 3.45 -3.24 -8.04
C LEU A 5 4.38 -2.24 -8.68
N PHE A 6 3.96 -0.98 -8.76
CA PHE A 6 4.78 0.09 -9.32
C PHE A 6 5.06 1.13 -8.24
N THR A 7 6.30 1.61 -8.21
CA THR A 7 6.61 2.82 -7.44
C THR A 7 6.03 4.05 -8.13
N ARG A 8 6.00 5.18 -7.41
CA ARG A 8 5.63 6.49 -7.96
C ARG A 8 6.38 6.86 -9.26
N ASN A 9 7.63 6.40 -9.40
CA ASN A 9 8.46 6.67 -10.58
C ASN A 9 8.28 5.63 -11.71
N GLY A 10 7.32 4.70 -11.56
CA GLY A 10 7.02 3.67 -12.56
C GLY A 10 7.94 2.46 -12.56
N ASN A 11 8.80 2.31 -11.53
CA ASN A 11 9.64 1.11 -11.41
C ASN A 11 8.78 -0.07 -10.99
N ASP A 12 8.87 -1.19 -11.74
CA ASP A 12 8.18 -2.43 -11.40
C ASP A 12 8.91 -3.13 -10.23
N TRP A 13 8.19 -3.24 -9.12
CA TRP A 13 8.65 -3.80 -7.85
C TRP A 13 7.98 -5.13 -7.48
N THR A 14 7.36 -5.78 -8.46
CA THR A 14 6.58 -7.01 -8.25
C THR A 14 7.41 -8.14 -7.65
N ASP A 15 8.65 -8.30 -8.10
CA ASP A 15 9.58 -9.35 -7.64
C ASP A 15 10.25 -9.02 -6.30
N GLN A 16 10.33 -7.74 -5.97
CA GLN A 16 10.91 -7.20 -4.73
C GLN A 16 9.93 -7.34 -3.56
N LEU A 17 8.63 -7.45 -3.85
CA LEU A 17 7.55 -7.49 -2.86
C LEU A 17 6.68 -8.76 -2.98
N PRO A 18 7.26 -9.97 -3.01
CA PRO A 18 6.53 -11.20 -3.37
C PRO A 18 5.37 -11.52 -2.41
N GLU A 19 5.52 -11.22 -1.11
CA GLU A 19 4.46 -11.45 -0.13
C GLU A 19 3.29 -10.47 -0.30
N LEU A 20 3.54 -9.21 -0.71
CA LEU A 20 2.48 -8.26 -1.04
C LEU A 20 1.79 -8.65 -2.34
N THR A 21 2.54 -9.03 -3.37
CA THR A 21 2.01 -9.54 -4.64
C THR A 21 1.07 -10.72 -4.40
N LYS A 22 1.48 -11.67 -3.54
CA LYS A 22 0.66 -12.81 -3.14
C LYS A 22 -0.60 -12.39 -2.36
N ALA A 23 -0.48 -11.43 -1.44
CA ALA A 23 -1.61 -10.93 -0.67
C ALA A 23 -2.66 -10.25 -1.57
N LEU A 24 -2.22 -9.38 -2.49
CA LEU A 24 -3.07 -8.71 -3.47
C LEU A 24 -3.76 -9.72 -4.41
N LYS A 25 -3.03 -10.73 -4.89
CA LYS A 25 -3.61 -11.82 -5.69
C LYS A 25 -4.70 -12.57 -4.93
N GLY A 26 -4.56 -12.67 -3.60
CA GLY A 26 -5.55 -13.27 -2.70
C GLY A 26 -6.90 -12.54 -2.64
N LEU A 27 -6.97 -11.27 -3.06
CA LEU A 27 -8.22 -10.50 -3.18
C LEU A 27 -9.11 -11.02 -4.31
N LYS A 28 -8.53 -11.74 -5.29
CA LYS A 28 -9.24 -12.32 -6.46
C LYS A 28 -10.07 -11.28 -7.24
N LEU A 29 -9.56 -10.06 -7.32
CA LEU A 29 -10.18 -8.99 -8.09
C LEU A 29 -9.78 -9.10 -9.55
N GLN A 30 -10.68 -8.65 -10.42
CA GLN A 30 -10.38 -8.38 -11.82
C GLN A 30 -9.85 -6.94 -11.95
N ASP A 31 -9.36 -6.52 -13.11
CA ASP A 31 -8.96 -5.17 -13.53
C ASP A 31 -9.18 -4.05 -12.48
N SER A 32 -8.27 -3.97 -11.50
CA SER A 32 -8.36 -3.05 -10.36
C SER A 32 -7.01 -2.37 -10.15
N TRP A 33 -7.07 -1.13 -9.67
CA TRP A 33 -5.91 -0.34 -9.31
C TRP A 33 -6.06 0.15 -7.88
N PHE A 34 -4.96 0.03 -7.15
CA PHE A 34 -4.86 0.49 -5.77
C PHE A 34 -3.80 1.56 -5.67
N ASP A 35 -4.01 2.48 -4.74
CA ASP A 35 -3.01 3.46 -4.34
C ASP A 35 -2.76 3.36 -2.83
N GLY A 36 -1.50 3.51 -2.44
CA GLY A 36 -1.06 3.22 -1.09
C GLY A 36 0.43 3.44 -0.84
N GLU A 37 0.84 3.30 0.41
CA GLU A 37 2.22 3.43 0.87
C GLU A 37 2.76 2.12 1.43
N VAL A 38 3.98 1.75 1.03
CA VAL A 38 4.67 0.55 1.53
C VAL A 38 5.55 0.94 2.72
N VAL A 39 5.35 0.29 3.86
CA VAL A 39 5.97 0.67 5.14
C VAL A 39 6.56 -0.56 5.85
N VAL A 40 7.77 -0.44 6.39
CA VAL A 40 8.29 -1.37 7.40
C VAL A 40 8.01 -0.79 8.78
N LEU A 41 7.64 -1.64 9.73
CA LEU A 41 7.47 -1.22 11.13
C LEU A 41 8.60 -1.79 12.00
N ASP A 42 9.09 -0.99 12.94
CA ASP A 42 9.99 -1.42 14.00
C ASP A 42 9.27 -2.29 15.05
N GLU A 43 10.02 -2.70 16.08
CA GLU A 43 9.50 -3.49 17.20
C GLU A 43 8.45 -2.74 18.05
N GLN A 44 8.43 -1.41 17.97
CA GLN A 44 7.44 -0.55 18.63
C GLN A 44 6.20 -0.30 17.75
N GLY A 45 6.19 -0.82 16.51
CA GLY A 45 5.11 -0.63 15.55
C GLY A 45 5.13 0.73 14.87
N LEU A 46 6.24 1.47 14.96
CA LEU A 46 6.44 2.74 14.28
C LEU A 46 7.11 2.52 12.92
N PRO A 47 6.89 3.39 11.92
CA PRO A 47 7.57 3.30 10.64
C PRO A 47 9.11 3.30 10.78
N ASP A 48 9.77 2.27 10.24
CA ASP A 48 11.22 2.10 10.20
C ASP A 48 11.74 2.22 8.76
N PHE A 49 12.24 3.40 8.44
CA PHE A 49 12.74 3.75 7.11
C PHE A 49 14.08 3.10 6.80
N GLN A 50 14.95 2.97 7.81
CA GLN A 50 16.21 2.26 7.63
C GLN A 50 15.95 0.76 7.44
N GLY A 51 14.97 0.22 8.17
CA GLY A 51 14.46 -1.13 8.00
C GLY A 51 13.91 -1.36 6.59
N LEU A 52 13.19 -0.39 6.01
CA LEU A 52 12.70 -0.47 4.63
C LEU A 52 13.85 -0.54 3.61
N GLN A 53 14.87 0.33 3.72
CA GLN A 53 16.05 0.27 2.86
C GLN A 53 16.79 -1.07 3.00
N ASN A 54 17.00 -1.53 4.24
CA ASN A 54 17.70 -2.78 4.52
C ASN A 54 16.90 -4.00 4.03
N ALA A 55 15.56 -3.98 4.14
CA ALA A 55 14.69 -5.04 3.64
C ALA A 55 14.82 -5.20 2.13
N PHE A 56 14.98 -4.08 1.41
CA PHE A 56 15.23 -4.09 -0.03
C PHE A 56 16.64 -4.56 -0.38
N ASP A 57 17.67 -4.08 0.33
CA ASP A 57 19.07 -4.47 0.07
C ASP A 57 19.33 -5.96 0.37
N ALA A 58 18.66 -6.51 1.39
CA ALA A 58 18.82 -7.89 1.82
C ALA A 58 17.89 -8.89 1.09
N GLY A 59 16.97 -8.40 0.25
CA GLY A 59 15.91 -9.25 -0.35
C GLY A 59 14.99 -9.90 0.69
N HIS A 60 14.85 -9.29 1.87
CA HIS A 60 14.09 -9.81 2.99
C HIS A 60 12.89 -8.91 3.29
N SER A 61 11.72 -9.29 2.77
CA SER A 61 10.47 -8.53 2.91
C SER A 61 9.72 -8.75 4.23
N LYS A 62 10.40 -9.17 5.31
CA LYS A 62 9.71 -9.45 6.58
C LYS A 62 9.23 -8.13 7.18
N ASN A 63 7.94 -8.08 7.54
CA ASN A 63 7.26 -6.90 8.10
C ASN A 63 7.08 -5.70 7.16
N ILE A 64 7.06 -5.92 5.85
CA ILE A 64 6.60 -4.91 4.89
C ILE A 64 5.06 -4.93 4.83
N PHE A 65 4.43 -3.80 5.12
CA PHE A 65 3.00 -3.57 5.04
C PHE A 65 2.67 -2.66 3.88
N TYR A 66 1.47 -2.81 3.31
CA TYR A 66 0.94 -1.92 2.29
C TYR A 66 -0.32 -1.23 2.82
N TYR A 67 -0.19 0.06 3.12
CA TYR A 67 -1.26 0.91 3.61
C TYR A 67 -1.97 1.56 2.43
N LEU A 68 -3.16 1.05 2.11
CA LEU A 68 -3.95 1.44 0.96
C LEU A 68 -4.90 2.59 1.34
N PHE A 69 -4.91 3.65 0.55
CA PHE A 69 -5.74 4.84 0.82
C PHE A 69 -6.70 5.22 -0.31
N ASP A 70 -6.52 4.68 -1.52
CA ASP A 70 -7.45 4.88 -2.65
C ASP A 70 -7.52 3.65 -3.57
N MET A 71 -8.57 3.59 -4.38
CA MET A 71 -8.82 2.56 -5.39
C MET A 71 -9.53 3.19 -6.59
N PRO A 72 -8.79 3.81 -7.53
CA PRO A 72 -9.37 4.52 -8.67
C PRO A 72 -10.02 3.61 -9.70
N PHE A 73 -9.72 2.31 -9.70
CA PHE A 73 -10.37 1.32 -10.57
C PHE A 73 -10.71 0.06 -9.79
N LEU A 74 -11.92 -0.47 -10.00
CA LEU A 74 -12.37 -1.70 -9.36
C LEU A 74 -13.11 -2.60 -10.35
N SER A 75 -12.56 -3.78 -10.60
CA SER A 75 -13.19 -4.82 -11.43
C SER A 75 -13.69 -4.32 -12.79
N GLY A 76 -12.90 -3.48 -13.45
CA GLY A 76 -13.19 -2.89 -14.76
C GLY A 76 -13.93 -1.55 -14.72
N GLU A 77 -14.42 -1.12 -13.56
CA GLU A 77 -15.08 0.18 -13.39
C GLU A 77 -14.07 1.28 -13.09
N ASP A 78 -14.18 2.41 -13.79
CA ASP A 78 -13.42 3.63 -13.54
C ASP A 78 -14.13 4.47 -12.47
N LEU A 79 -13.51 4.57 -11.29
CA LEU A 79 -14.06 5.29 -10.15
C LEU A 79 -13.51 6.71 -10.03
N ARG A 80 -12.67 7.20 -10.94
CA ARG A 80 -11.97 8.50 -10.76
C ARG A 80 -12.92 9.69 -10.59
N GLU A 81 -14.10 9.64 -11.21
CA GLU A 81 -15.16 10.66 -11.09
C GLU A 81 -16.08 10.46 -9.87
N VAL A 82 -15.93 9.35 -9.14
CA VAL A 82 -16.67 9.06 -7.90
C VAL A 82 -16.00 9.79 -6.73
N PRO A 83 -16.74 10.37 -5.77
CA PRO A 83 -16.16 11.03 -4.61
C PRO A 83 -15.18 10.13 -3.84
N LEU A 84 -14.05 10.70 -3.40
CA LEU A 84 -12.99 9.97 -2.68
C LEU A 84 -13.52 9.17 -1.48
N GLU A 85 -14.46 9.73 -0.73
CA GLU A 85 -15.10 9.04 0.41
C GLU A 85 -15.75 7.71 -0.01
N GLN A 86 -16.48 7.70 -1.12
CA GLN A 86 -17.13 6.50 -1.64
C GLN A 86 -16.11 5.49 -2.18
N ARG A 87 -15.03 5.94 -2.83
CA ARG A 87 -13.93 5.05 -3.25
C ARG A 87 -13.25 4.39 -2.06
N ARG A 88 -13.04 5.15 -0.99
CA ARG A 88 -12.46 4.68 0.27
C ARG A 88 -13.36 3.69 0.99
N ASP A 89 -14.67 3.89 0.96
CA ASP A 89 -15.65 2.92 1.49
C ASP A 89 -15.61 1.61 0.69
N ALA A 90 -15.56 1.67 -0.63
CA ALA A 90 -15.40 0.48 -1.48
C ALA A 90 -14.08 -0.24 -1.20
N LEU A 91 -12.97 0.49 -1.07
CA LEU A 91 -11.66 -0.05 -0.68
C LEU A 91 -11.75 -0.77 0.68
N LYS A 92 -12.42 -0.16 1.67
CA LYS A 92 -12.60 -0.76 3.00
C LYS A 92 -13.39 -2.07 2.94
N GLN A 93 -14.42 -2.16 2.10
CA GLN A 93 -15.18 -3.39 1.88
C GLN A 93 -14.31 -4.49 1.24
N VAL A 94 -13.54 -4.14 0.21
CA VAL A 94 -12.59 -5.05 -0.45
C VAL A 94 -11.58 -5.61 0.57
N LEU A 95 -10.96 -4.74 1.38
CA LEU A 95 -9.99 -5.14 2.40
C LEU A 95 -10.60 -5.77 3.65
N GLY A 96 -11.92 -5.64 3.86
CA GLY A 96 -12.62 -6.36 4.93
C GLY A 96 -12.76 -7.86 4.66
N SER A 97 -12.66 -8.28 3.40
CA SER A 97 -12.88 -9.67 2.96
C SER A 97 -11.63 -10.56 3.02
N GLN A 98 -10.46 -9.98 3.28
CA GLN A 98 -9.16 -10.65 3.14
C GLN A 98 -8.55 -11.09 4.48
N ARG A 99 -7.62 -12.06 4.44
CA ARG A 99 -7.00 -12.68 5.63
C ARG A 99 -5.54 -12.24 5.89
N SER A 100 -4.91 -11.59 4.93
CA SER A 100 -3.55 -11.06 5.04
C SER A 100 -3.49 -9.89 6.02
N ARG A 101 -2.45 -9.88 6.85
CA ARG A 101 -2.15 -8.73 7.72
C ARG A 101 -1.28 -7.68 7.03
N LEU A 102 -0.81 -7.98 5.82
CA LEU A 102 0.10 -7.13 5.06
C LEU A 102 -0.65 -6.00 4.36
N LEU A 103 -1.89 -6.23 3.93
CA LEU A 103 -2.74 -5.21 3.33
C LEU A 103 -3.54 -4.53 4.43
N ARG A 104 -3.38 -3.21 4.55
CA ARG A 104 -4.03 -2.42 5.59
C ARG A 104 -4.78 -1.27 4.95
N TYR A 105 -6.01 -1.07 5.38
CA TYR A 105 -6.70 0.17 5.06
C TYR A 105 -6.05 1.29 5.86
N SER A 106 -5.65 2.36 5.18
CA SER A 106 -5.24 3.59 5.82
C SER A 106 -6.50 4.32 6.31
N ASP A 107 -6.97 3.98 7.51
CA ASP A 107 -7.93 4.83 8.22
C ASP A 107 -7.34 6.25 8.27
N ALA A 108 -8.19 7.28 8.20
CA ALA A 108 -7.72 8.65 8.36
C ALA A 108 -7.00 8.73 9.71
N PHE A 109 -5.66 8.78 9.67
CA PHE A 109 -4.82 8.65 10.86
C PHE A 109 -5.10 9.83 11.78
N GLN A 110 -5.86 9.61 12.85
CA GLN A 110 -5.89 10.54 13.99
C GLN A 110 -4.53 10.57 14.72
N ALA A 111 -3.67 9.56 14.51
CA ALA A 111 -2.30 9.55 14.98
C ALA A 111 -1.41 10.38 14.04
N GLY A 112 -1.14 11.63 14.44
CA GLY A 112 0.06 12.38 14.07
C GLY A 112 0.41 12.40 12.58
N HIS A 113 -0.39 13.09 11.77
CA HIS A 113 -0.13 13.55 10.40
C HIS A 113 1.33 13.96 10.09
N LYS A 114 2.12 14.33 11.11
CA LYS A 114 3.50 14.79 10.97
C LYS A 114 4.51 13.65 10.77
N ASP A 115 4.30 12.47 11.34
CA ASP A 115 5.36 11.46 11.40
C ASP A 115 5.42 10.59 10.14
N ILE A 116 4.28 10.37 9.49
CA ILE A 116 4.19 9.61 8.23
C ILE A 116 4.56 10.51 7.04
N VAL A 117 4.02 11.74 7.01
CA VAL A 117 4.27 12.71 5.93
C VAL A 117 5.72 13.20 5.91
N ALA A 118 6.31 13.47 7.08
CA ALA A 118 7.70 13.94 7.14
C ALA A 118 8.68 12.91 6.59
N SER A 119 8.36 11.62 6.71
CA SER A 119 9.28 10.59 6.30
C SER A 119 9.18 10.20 4.82
N ALA A 120 7.99 10.32 4.21
CA ALA A 120 7.84 10.31 2.76
C ALA A 120 8.57 11.51 2.11
N ALA A 121 8.43 12.71 2.70
CA ALA A 121 9.05 13.93 2.21
C ALA A 121 10.59 13.94 2.32
N ALA A 122 11.19 13.32 3.34
CA ALA A 122 12.64 13.37 3.57
C ALA A 122 13.49 12.55 2.58
N MET A 123 12.88 11.68 1.77
CA MET A 123 13.60 10.73 0.90
C MET A 123 13.37 10.94 -0.61
N GLY A 124 12.79 12.08 -1.03
CA GLY A 124 12.51 12.32 -2.46
C GLY A 124 11.38 11.45 -3.03
N LEU A 125 10.61 10.78 -2.15
CA LEU A 125 9.29 10.23 -2.42
C LEU A 125 8.27 11.32 -2.11
N GLU A 126 8.32 12.44 -2.84
CA GLU A 126 7.49 13.60 -2.50
C GLU A 126 6.00 13.30 -2.72
N GLY A 127 5.18 13.23 -1.67
CA GLY A 127 3.76 13.58 -1.83
C GLY A 127 2.88 13.27 -0.62
N VAL A 128 2.32 14.33 -0.06
CA VAL A 128 0.95 14.31 0.50
C VAL A 128 -0.03 14.32 -0.67
#